data_AF-A0A379S5L5-F1
#
_entry.id   AF-A0A379S5L5-F1
#
_cell.length_a   1.000
_cell.length_b   1.000
_cell.length_c   1.000
_cell.angle_alpha   90.00
_cell.angle_beta   90.00
_cell.angle_gamma   90.00
#
_symmetry.space_group_name_H-M   'P 1'
#
loop_
_entity.id
_entity.type
_entity.pdbx_description
1 polymer ?
#
loop_
_entity_poly.entity_id
_entity_poly.type
_entity_poly.pdbx_seq_one_letter_code
_entity_poly.pdbx_strand_id
1 'polypeptide(L)'
;MLLGDNERFIVKCDVDLEPYPKEAPSMLLRNCTPTLFELIKQKEAFYEINKGRSVIRLVDIKETAHDYRLLFQYANRDASDPAFANLKTGETRIAKKKEDEGLGATLHMVIEKYATNESFPNTYTAVIEEVPGITRGLLSQALTAFFKHCGFTFKKPRRQERSYM
;
A
#
# COMPACT_ATOMS: atom_id res chain seq x y z
N MET A 1 13.89 -20.82 7.29
CA MET A 1 14.04 -21.41 5.95
C MET A 1 14.40 -20.28 5.00
N LEU A 2 15.55 -20.33 4.35
CA LEU A 2 15.94 -19.32 3.36
C LEU A 2 15.31 -19.74 2.03
N LEU A 3 14.43 -18.89 1.50
CA LEU A 3 13.84 -19.07 0.17
C LEU A 3 14.91 -18.83 -0.91
N GLY A 4 14.73 -19.43 -2.09
CA GLY A 4 15.60 -19.20 -3.24
C GLY A 4 15.53 -17.76 -3.76
N ASP A 5 16.44 -17.40 -4.67
CA ASP A 5 16.39 -16.10 -5.34
C ASP A 5 15.05 -15.94 -6.08
N ASN A 6 14.30 -14.90 -5.69
CA ASN A 6 12.95 -14.56 -6.18
C ASN A 6 11.79 -15.43 -5.66
N GLU A 7 12.02 -16.29 -4.67
CA GLU A 7 10.94 -16.96 -3.95
C GLU A 7 10.47 -16.09 -2.78
N ARG A 8 9.16 -15.93 -2.64
CA ARG A 8 8.55 -15.18 -1.54
C ARG A 8 7.35 -15.95 -1.00
N PHE A 9 7.15 -15.90 0.31
CA PHE A 9 5.89 -16.36 0.89
C PHE A 9 4.76 -15.45 0.43
N ILE A 10 3.61 -16.04 0.14
CA ILE A 10 2.39 -15.33 -0.21
C ILE A 10 1.43 -15.43 0.98
N VAL A 11 0.92 -14.28 1.39
CA VAL A 11 -0.05 -14.17 2.48
C VAL A 11 -1.39 -13.80 1.86
N LYS A 12 -2.40 -14.64 2.08
CA LYS A 12 -3.80 -14.29 1.82
C LYS A 12 -4.32 -13.45 2.98
N CYS A 13 -4.97 -12.34 2.68
CA CYS A 13 -5.51 -11.42 3.66
C CYS A 13 -6.73 -10.69 3.12
N ASP A 14 -7.44 -10.00 4.01
CA ASP A 14 -8.57 -9.16 3.66
C ASP A 14 -8.17 -7.67 3.73
N VAL A 15 -8.76 -6.88 2.85
CA VAL A 15 -8.61 -5.43 2.80
C VAL A 15 -9.97 -4.80 3.06
N ASP A 16 -10.08 -4.15 4.21
CA ASP A 16 -11.29 -3.46 4.62
C ASP A 16 -11.25 -1.98 4.25
N LEU A 17 -12.23 -1.54 3.47
CA LEU A 17 -12.40 -0.14 3.09
C LEU A 17 -13.51 0.51 3.93
N GLU A 18 -13.17 1.00 5.11
CA GLU A 18 -14.13 1.62 6.01
C GLU A 18 -14.46 3.08 5.62
N PRO A 19 -15.74 3.49 5.66
CA PRO A 19 -16.11 4.89 5.47
C PRO A 19 -15.69 5.75 6.66
N TYR A 20 -15.26 6.98 6.38
CA TYR A 20 -14.95 7.98 7.39
C TYR A 20 -15.63 9.32 7.08
N PRO A 21 -16.45 9.88 8.00
CA PRO A 21 -16.87 9.33 9.30
C PRO A 21 -17.76 8.08 9.15
N LYS A 22 -17.94 7.29 10.22
CA LYS A 22 -18.71 6.01 10.18
C LYS A 22 -20.16 6.12 9.69
N GLU A 23 -20.75 7.31 9.78
CA GLU A 23 -22.09 7.62 9.29
C GLU A 23 -22.13 7.79 7.75
N ALA A 24 -20.98 7.93 7.10
CA ALA A 24 -20.90 8.09 5.66
C ALA A 24 -21.24 6.77 4.96
N PRO A 25 -21.83 6.83 3.75
CA PRO A 25 -22.06 5.64 2.96
C PRO A 25 -20.76 4.88 2.67
N SER A 26 -20.87 3.56 2.64
CA SER A 26 -19.82 2.67 2.16
C SER A 26 -19.35 3.06 0.76
N MET A 27 -18.04 3.12 0.56
CA MET A 27 -17.42 3.36 -0.74
C MET A 27 -16.86 2.05 -1.27
N LEU A 28 -17.24 1.68 -2.49
CA LEU A 28 -16.71 0.49 -3.13
C LEU A 28 -15.31 0.77 -3.66
N LEU A 29 -14.39 -0.19 -3.54
CA LEU A 29 -13.00 -0.08 -3.97
C LEU A 29 -12.88 0.47 -5.40
N ARG A 30 -13.68 -0.05 -6.33
CA ARG A 30 -13.72 0.39 -7.74
C ARG A 30 -13.96 1.90 -7.93
N ASN A 31 -14.64 2.54 -6.99
CA ASN A 31 -14.90 3.99 -7.03
C ASN A 31 -13.70 4.79 -6.52
N CYS A 32 -12.86 4.18 -5.68
CA CYS A 32 -11.66 4.79 -5.11
C CYS A 32 -10.41 4.53 -5.97
N THR A 33 -10.34 3.43 -6.71
CA THR A 33 -9.17 3.07 -7.52
C THR A 33 -8.74 4.13 -8.54
N PRO A 34 -9.63 4.91 -9.20
CA PRO A 34 -9.22 6.00 -10.07
C PRO A 34 -8.26 7.01 -9.42
N THR A 35 -8.36 7.21 -8.10
CA THR A 35 -7.44 8.07 -7.33
C THR A 35 -6.02 7.53 -7.37
N LEU A 36 -5.82 6.22 -7.30
CA LEU A 36 -4.49 5.63 -7.34
C LEU A 36 -3.81 5.85 -8.70
N PHE A 37 -4.55 5.70 -9.80
CA PHE A 37 -4.04 5.97 -11.15
C PHE A 37 -3.62 7.44 -11.31
N GLU A 38 -4.42 8.38 -10.80
CA GLU A 38 -4.08 9.80 -10.86
C GLU A 38 -2.85 10.13 -10.01
N LEU A 39 -2.74 9.57 -8.80
CA LEU A 39 -1.57 9.75 -7.94
C LEU A 39 -0.27 9.24 -8.61
N ILE A 40 -0.32 8.11 -9.32
CA ILE A 40 0.84 7.59 -10.07
C ILE A 40 1.22 8.55 -11.19
N LYS A 41 0.22 9.00 -11.96
CA LYS A 41 0.42 9.94 -13.07
C LYS A 41 1.05 11.26 -12.59
N GLN A 42 0.64 11.76 -11.43
CA GLN A 42 1.17 12.97 -10.79
C GLN A 42 2.50 12.74 -10.04
N LYS A 43 2.95 11.49 -9.91
CA LYS A 43 4.12 11.07 -9.11
C LYS A 43 3.98 11.33 -7.61
N GLU A 44 2.74 11.44 -7.13
CA GLU A 44 2.36 11.70 -5.73
C GLU A 44 1.94 10.44 -4.98
N ALA A 45 2.00 9.26 -5.61
CA ALA A 45 1.66 7.99 -4.97
C ALA A 45 2.75 7.48 -4.01
N PHE A 46 3.15 8.28 -3.02
CA PHE A 46 4.13 7.91 -2.01
C PHE A 46 3.69 8.28 -0.58
N TYR A 47 4.16 7.49 0.38
CA TYR A 47 3.93 7.67 1.79
C TYR A 47 5.28 7.66 2.51
N GLU A 48 5.58 8.76 3.20
CA GLU A 48 6.80 8.91 3.98
C GLU A 48 6.61 8.45 5.42
N ILE A 49 7.61 7.75 5.94
CA ILE A 49 7.66 7.25 7.31
C ILE A 49 8.84 7.93 8.01
N ASN A 50 8.67 8.26 9.30
CA ASN A 50 9.73 8.84 10.13
C ASN A 50 10.37 10.10 9.50
N LYS A 51 9.56 11.03 8.97
CA LYS A 51 10.02 12.26 8.30
C LYS A 51 10.90 11.98 7.07
N GLY A 52 10.46 11.05 6.22
CA GLY A 52 11.14 10.75 4.94
C GLY A 52 12.35 9.82 5.05
N ARG A 53 12.65 9.26 6.22
CA ARG A 53 13.76 8.29 6.39
C ARG A 53 13.48 6.97 5.69
N SER A 54 12.20 6.60 5.59
CA SER A 54 11.74 5.55 4.70
C SER A 54 10.57 6.04 3.88
N VAL A 55 10.45 5.51 2.67
CA VAL A 55 9.37 5.86 1.75
C VAL A 55 8.82 4.58 1.14
N ILE A 56 7.50 4.46 1.11
CA ILE A 56 6.81 3.47 0.28
C ILE A 56 6.08 4.18 -0.85
N ARG A 57 6.22 3.69 -2.07
CA ARG A 57 5.67 4.28 -3.29
C ARG A 57 4.88 3.22 -4.04
N LEU A 58 3.72 3.59 -4.55
CA LEU A 58 3.01 2.79 -5.52
C LEU A 58 3.55 3.15 -6.91
N VAL A 59 4.18 2.19 -7.56
CA VAL A 59 4.94 2.39 -8.81
C VAL A 59 4.09 2.10 -10.03
N ASP A 60 3.28 1.05 -9.97
CA ASP A 60 2.45 0.60 -11.07
C ASP A 60 1.15 -0.03 -10.55
N ILE A 61 0.09 0.08 -11.36
CA ILE A 61 -1.17 -0.60 -11.16
C ILE A 61 -1.62 -1.18 -12.49
N LYS A 62 -1.90 -2.47 -12.49
CA LYS A 62 -2.56 -3.14 -13.61
C LYS A 62 -3.96 -3.53 -13.18
N GLU A 63 -4.92 -3.13 -13.98
CA GLU A 63 -6.32 -3.52 -13.84
C GLU A 63 -6.62 -4.68 -14.79
N THR A 64 -7.24 -5.74 -14.27
CA THR A 64 -7.75 -6.86 -15.06
C THR A 64 -9.27 -6.93 -14.98
N ALA A 65 -9.91 -7.95 -15.55
CA ALA A 65 -11.36 -8.13 -15.40
C ALA A 65 -11.78 -8.38 -13.94
N HIS A 66 -10.91 -8.99 -13.11
CA HIS A 66 -11.26 -9.50 -11.79
C HIS A 66 -10.50 -8.85 -10.64
N ASP A 67 -9.30 -8.33 -10.90
CA ASP A 67 -8.38 -7.86 -9.88
C ASP A 67 -7.68 -6.53 -10.24
N TYR A 68 -7.10 -5.91 -9.21
CA TYR A 68 -6.06 -4.90 -9.34
C TYR A 68 -4.74 -5.50 -8.86
N ARG A 69 -3.66 -5.26 -9.61
CA ARG A 69 -2.31 -5.69 -9.29
C ARG A 69 -1.46 -4.46 -9.04
N LEU A 70 -1.02 -4.30 -7.81
CA LEU A 70 -0.30 -3.13 -7.32
C LEU A 70 1.16 -3.51 -7.11
N LEU A 71 2.07 -2.67 -7.61
CA LEU A 71 3.50 -2.79 -7.38
C LEU A 71 3.95 -1.68 -6.43
N PHE A 72 4.37 -2.07 -5.23
CA PHE A 72 4.98 -1.16 -4.26
C PHE A 72 6.50 -1.22 -4.34
N GLN A 73 7.13 -0.08 -4.11
CA GLN A 73 8.56 0.06 -3.87
C GLN A 73 8.77 0.73 -2.52
N TYR A 74 9.58 0.10 -1.69
CA TYR A 74 10.02 0.63 -0.40
C TYR A 74 11.50 0.97 -0.45
N ALA A 75 11.89 2.06 0.18
CA ALA A 75 13.28 2.43 0.39
C ALA A 75 13.49 2.85 1.86
N ASN A 76 14.56 2.37 2.48
CA ASN A 76 14.96 2.75 3.84
C ASN A 76 16.37 3.32 3.87
N ARG A 77 16.49 4.61 4.20
CA ARG A 77 17.78 5.30 4.29
C ARG A 77 18.61 4.86 5.50
N ASP A 78 17.95 4.45 6.59
CA ASP A 78 18.62 4.08 7.85
C ASP A 78 19.14 2.63 7.84
N ALA A 79 18.71 1.80 6.88
CA ALA A 79 19.22 0.43 6.73
C ALA A 79 20.72 0.43 6.39
N SER A 80 21.51 -0.45 7.00
CA SER A 80 22.96 -0.53 6.72
C SER A 80 23.25 -0.76 5.23
N ASP A 81 24.40 -0.26 4.77
CA ASP A 81 24.88 -0.54 3.41
C ASP A 81 25.04 -2.05 3.21
N PRO A 82 24.55 -2.62 2.09
CA PRO A 82 24.73 -4.03 1.81
C PRO A 82 26.22 -4.36 1.57
N ALA A 83 26.65 -5.45 2.19
CA ALA A 83 28.00 -5.98 2.06
C ALA A 83 27.95 -7.36 1.39
N PHE A 84 28.79 -7.56 0.39
CA PHE A 84 28.89 -8.81 -0.37
C PHE A 84 30.24 -9.46 -0.08
N ALA A 85 30.23 -10.66 0.51
CA ALA A 85 31.43 -11.43 0.75
C ALA A 85 31.73 -12.36 -0.43
N ASN A 86 32.99 -12.41 -0.85
CA ASN A 86 33.46 -13.37 -1.83
C ASN A 86 33.53 -14.77 -1.19
N LEU A 87 32.79 -15.73 -1.73
CA LEU A 87 32.70 -17.10 -1.18
C LEU A 87 34.03 -17.86 -1.20
N LYS A 88 34.97 -17.49 -2.07
CA LYS A 88 36.27 -18.16 -2.22
C LYS A 88 37.39 -17.46 -1.44
N THR A 89 37.43 -16.13 -1.45
CA THR A 89 38.52 -15.33 -0.87
C THR A 89 38.19 -14.74 0.51
N GLY A 90 36.91 -14.67 0.87
CA GLY A 90 36.45 -14.00 2.10
C GLY A 90 36.46 -12.46 2.03
N GLU A 91 36.94 -11.88 0.93
CA GLU A 91 36.97 -10.43 0.75
C GLU A 91 35.55 -9.84 0.71
N THR A 92 35.36 -8.73 1.41
CA THR A 92 34.05 -8.07 1.51
C THR A 92 34.03 -6.79 0.68
N ARG A 93 33.01 -6.65 -0.18
CA ARG A 93 32.71 -5.44 -0.93
C ARG A 93 31.47 -4.78 -0.36
N ILE A 94 31.61 -3.55 0.13
CA ILE A 94 30.50 -2.73 0.61
C ILE A 94 29.97 -1.88 -0.56
N ALA A 95 28.68 -2.00 -0.86
CA ALA A 95 28.00 -1.13 -1.83
C ALA A 95 27.37 0.05 -1.09
N LYS A 96 28.10 1.18 -1.05
CA LYS A 96 27.63 2.40 -0.39
C LYS A 96 26.44 3.01 -1.13
N LYS A 97 25.40 3.38 -0.39
CA LYS A 97 24.29 4.20 -0.89
C LYS A 97 24.77 5.59 -1.32
N LYS A 98 24.17 6.14 -2.37
CA LYS A 98 24.32 7.54 -2.79
C LYS A 98 23.30 8.44 -2.09
N GLU A 99 23.36 9.74 -2.41
CA GLU A 99 22.32 10.69 -2.00
C GLU A 99 20.95 10.23 -2.52
N ASP A 100 19.93 10.35 -1.66
CA ASP A 100 18.55 9.90 -1.89
C ASP A 100 18.37 8.39 -2.18
N GLU A 101 19.38 7.56 -1.89
CA GLU A 101 19.27 6.11 -1.92
C GLU A 101 18.99 5.53 -0.53
N GLY A 102 18.14 4.51 -0.50
CA GLY A 102 17.90 3.65 0.65
C GLY A 102 17.97 2.19 0.22
N LEU A 103 18.10 1.27 1.17
CA LEU A 103 17.98 -0.15 0.86
C LEU A 103 16.57 -0.41 0.32
N GLY A 104 16.50 -0.85 -0.93
CA GLY A 104 15.25 -0.99 -1.68
C GLY A 104 14.65 -2.38 -1.54
N ALA A 105 13.31 -2.43 -1.51
CA ALA A 105 12.54 -3.66 -1.66
C ALA A 105 11.28 -3.37 -2.49
N THR A 106 10.77 -4.37 -3.19
CA THR A 106 9.49 -4.29 -3.91
C THR A 106 8.48 -5.24 -3.27
N LEU A 107 7.18 -5.00 -3.43
CA LEU A 107 6.13 -5.92 -3.02
C LEU A 107 4.99 -5.90 -4.05
N HIS A 108 4.56 -7.07 -4.48
CA HIS A 108 3.33 -7.22 -5.25
C HIS A 108 2.13 -7.47 -4.34
N MET A 109 1.04 -6.78 -4.63
CA MET A 109 -0.26 -6.98 -4.02
C MET A 109 -1.30 -7.20 -5.11
N VAL A 110 -2.13 -8.22 -4.97
CA VAL A 110 -3.29 -8.44 -5.83
C VAL A 110 -4.54 -8.36 -4.97
N ILE A 111 -5.52 -7.56 -5.40
CA ILE A 111 -6.78 -7.35 -4.69
C ILE A 111 -7.95 -7.57 -5.64
N GLU A 112 -8.94 -8.35 -5.19
CA GLU A 112 -10.16 -8.59 -5.96
C GLU A 112 -10.98 -7.30 -6.07
N LYS A 113 -11.58 -7.07 -7.24
CA LYS A 113 -12.40 -5.88 -7.51
C LYS A 113 -13.72 -5.85 -6.74
N TYR A 114 -14.23 -7.02 -6.41
CA TYR A 114 -15.55 -7.22 -5.83
C TYR A 114 -15.40 -7.96 -4.51
N ALA A 115 -16.17 -7.54 -3.52
CA ALA A 115 -16.28 -8.29 -2.28
C ALA A 115 -16.90 -9.65 -2.57
N THR A 116 -16.32 -10.71 -2.00
CA THR A 116 -16.82 -12.08 -2.16
C THR A 116 -17.92 -12.42 -1.17
N ASN A 117 -18.08 -11.63 -0.11
CA ASN A 117 -19.08 -11.81 0.93
C ASN A 117 -20.06 -10.64 0.93
N GLU A 118 -21.33 -10.90 0.59
CA GLU A 118 -22.40 -9.90 0.56
C GLU A 118 -22.66 -9.25 1.93
N SER A 119 -22.37 -9.96 3.03
CA SER A 119 -22.48 -9.41 4.39
C SER A 119 -21.38 -8.39 4.70
N PHE A 120 -20.27 -8.41 3.94
CA PHE A 120 -19.13 -7.51 4.10
C PHE A 120 -18.76 -6.86 2.74
N PRO A 121 -19.61 -5.97 2.21
CA PRO A 121 -19.47 -5.43 0.86
C PRO A 121 -18.25 -4.51 0.66
N ASN A 122 -17.55 -4.17 1.74
CA ASN A 122 -16.35 -3.33 1.76
C ASN A 122 -15.07 -4.12 2.08
N THR A 123 -15.17 -5.43 2.18
CA THR A 123 -14.06 -6.32 2.48
C THR A 123 -13.67 -7.06 1.20
N TYR A 124 -12.42 -6.89 0.78
CA TYR A 124 -11.90 -7.43 -0.47
C TYR A 124 -10.81 -8.45 -0.18
N THR A 125 -10.90 -9.62 -0.82
CA THR A 125 -9.82 -10.61 -0.74
C THR A 125 -8.58 -10.05 -1.42
N ALA A 126 -7.43 -10.22 -0.80
CA ALA A 126 -6.14 -9.88 -1.36
C ALA A 126 -5.08 -10.95 -1.09
N VAL A 127 -4.03 -10.92 -1.90
CA VAL A 127 -2.79 -11.63 -1.65
C VAL A 127 -1.63 -10.65 -1.73
N ILE A 128 -0.69 -10.79 -0.81
CA ILE A 128 0.53 -9.97 -0.75
C ILE A 128 1.74 -10.87 -0.61
N GLU A 129 2.87 -10.42 -1.15
CA GLU A 129 4.17 -11.02 -0.86
C GLU A 129 4.63 -10.65 0.56
N GLU A 130 5.27 -11.59 1.25
CA GLU A 130 5.98 -11.30 2.50
C GLU A 130 7.37 -10.75 2.17
N VAL A 131 7.59 -9.48 2.48
CA VAL A 131 8.82 -8.77 2.14
C VAL A 131 9.39 -8.11 3.41
N PRO A 132 10.64 -8.43 3.81
CA PRO A 132 11.26 -7.78 4.94
C PRO A 132 11.24 -6.25 4.81
N GLY A 133 10.76 -5.58 5.86
CA GLY A 133 10.63 -4.12 5.90
C GLY A 133 9.29 -3.57 5.39
N ILE A 134 8.48 -4.37 4.68
CA ILE A 134 7.13 -3.97 4.24
C ILE A 134 6.09 -4.77 5.01
N THR A 135 5.55 -4.18 6.08
CA THR A 135 4.52 -4.83 6.91
C THR A 135 3.12 -4.56 6.38
N ARG A 136 2.16 -5.42 6.74
CA ARG A 136 0.72 -5.18 6.48
C ARG A 136 0.24 -3.84 7.05
N GLY A 137 0.73 -3.47 8.23
CA GLY A 137 0.42 -2.17 8.84
C GLY A 137 0.95 -1.00 8.02
N LEU A 138 2.15 -1.11 7.45
CA LEU A 138 2.69 -0.10 6.55
C LEU A 138 1.88 0.02 5.26
N LEU A 139 1.50 -1.11 4.64
CA LEU A 139 0.64 -1.11 3.46
C LEU A 139 -0.72 -0.46 3.76
N SER A 140 -1.33 -0.79 4.90
CA SER A 140 -2.59 -0.20 5.35
C SER A 140 -2.48 1.33 5.50
N GLN A 141 -1.41 1.82 6.11
CA GLN A 141 -1.16 3.26 6.26
C GLN A 141 -0.95 3.95 4.90
N ALA A 142 -0.17 3.34 4.01
CA ALA A 142 0.08 3.87 2.67
C ALA A 142 -1.21 3.95 1.84
N LEU A 143 -1.99 2.86 1.80
CA LEU A 143 -3.29 2.83 1.11
C LEU A 143 -4.26 3.86 1.70
N THR A 144 -4.32 3.98 3.03
CA THR A 144 -5.14 5.01 3.70
C THR A 144 -4.73 6.41 3.27
N ALA A 145 -3.43 6.69 3.20
CA ALA A 145 -2.92 7.98 2.73
C ALA A 145 -3.31 8.25 1.27
N PHE A 146 -3.21 7.24 0.39
CA PHE A 146 -3.57 7.38 -1.02
C PHE A 146 -5.08 7.61 -1.22
N PHE A 147 -5.93 6.95 -0.43
CA PHE A 147 -7.38 7.11 -0.52
C PHE A 147 -7.95 8.30 0.25
N LYS A 148 -7.13 9.01 1.05
CA LYS A 148 -7.56 10.15 1.85
C LYS A 148 -8.28 11.24 1.04
N HIS A 149 -7.89 11.41 -0.22
CA HIS A 149 -8.45 12.40 -1.14
C HIS A 149 -9.14 11.75 -2.33
N CYS A 150 -9.91 10.67 -2.10
CA CYS A 150 -10.59 9.91 -3.14
C CYS A 150 -11.72 10.65 -3.91
N GLY A 151 -11.75 11.99 -3.87
CA GLY A 151 -12.70 12.82 -4.62
C GLY A 151 -14.12 12.87 -4.04
N PHE A 152 -14.38 12.15 -2.95
CA PHE A 152 -15.66 12.15 -2.27
C PHE A 152 -15.67 13.10 -1.06
N THR A 153 -16.82 13.71 -0.79
CA THR A 153 -17.04 14.52 0.41
C THR A 153 -18.37 14.13 1.03
N PHE A 154 -18.36 13.77 2.31
CA PHE A 154 -19.59 13.52 3.06
C PHE A 154 -20.02 14.79 3.78
N LYS A 155 -21.24 15.26 3.51
CA LYS A 155 -21.89 16.35 4.24
C LYS A 155 -22.92 15.74 5.19
N LYS A 156 -22.71 15.91 6.51
CA LYS A 156 -23.70 15.49 7.50
C LYS A 156 -25.02 16.22 7.25
N PRO A 157 -26.18 15.54 7.32
CA PRO A 157 -27.46 16.21 7.22
C PRO A 157 -27.59 17.23 8.35
N ARG A 158 -28.00 18.47 8.02
CA ARG A 158 -28.28 19.50 9.04
C ARG A 158 -29.38 18.97 9.96
N ARG A 159 -29.12 18.97 11.26
CA ARG A 159 -30.10 18.63 12.29
C ARG A 159 -31.27 19.63 12.15
N GLN A 160 -32.46 19.16 11.78
CA GLN A 160 -33.65 20.00 11.88
C GLN A 160 -33.86 20.33 13.37
N GLU A 161 -33.75 21.60 13.73
CA GLU A 161 -34.17 22.07 15.05
C GLU A 161 -35.65 21.76 15.18
N ARG A 162 -36.00 20.90 16.14
CA ARG A 162 -37.38 20.67 16.52
C ARG A 162 -37.91 21.98 17.10
N SER A 163 -38.66 22.73 16.31
CA SER A 163 -39.54 23.78 16.82
C SER A 163 -40.59 23.10 17.70
N TYR A 164 -40.49 23.28 19.00
CA TYR A 164 -41.60 23.01 19.91
C TYR A 164 -42.54 24.21 19.80
N MET A 165 -43.73 24.00 19.20
CA MET A 165 -44.91 24.84 19.43
C MET A 165 -45.63 24.34 20.67
#